data_AF-A0A497PGM0-F1
#
_entry.id   AF-A0A497PGM0-F1
#
_cell.length_a   1.000
_cell.length_b   1.000
_cell.length_c   1.000
_cell.angle_alpha   90.00
_cell.angle_beta   90.00
_cell.angle_gamma   90.00
#
_symmetry.space_group_name_H-M   'P 1'
#
loop_
_entity.id
_entity.type
_entity.pdbx_description
1 polymer ?
#
loop_
_entity_poly.entity_id
_entity_poly.type
_entity_poly.pdbx_seq_one_letter_code
_entity_poly.pdbx_strand_id
1 'polypeptide(L)'
;MLPKLNELGLIEKLLGKPAKIRATPVEEALSILIKREKEIANKKLSALIAKKDAFLKNFKNYELKSGIEEKSQFSLITDRRAVISKGMVMLKNAKRTVNIITSKNAFNESFTTYHELVEETIR
;
A
#
# COMPACT_ATOMS: atom_id res chain seq x y z
N MET A 1 -20.39 -11.26 25.65
CA MET A 1 -19.15 -11.82 25.04
C MET A 1 -19.43 -13.04 24.15
N LEU A 2 -20.20 -14.03 24.61
CA LEU A 2 -20.51 -15.24 23.84
C LEU A 2 -21.12 -15.02 22.43
N PRO A 3 -22.07 -14.08 22.21
CA PRO A 3 -22.62 -13.86 20.87
C PRO A 3 -21.55 -13.43 19.86
N LYS A 4 -20.62 -12.56 20.29
CA LYS A 4 -19.52 -12.07 19.46
C LYS A 4 -18.54 -13.18 19.11
N LEU A 5 -18.22 -14.08 20.04
CA LEU A 5 -17.37 -15.24 19.76
C LEU A 5 -18.04 -16.19 18.75
N ASN A 6 -19.36 -16.34 18.82
CA ASN A 6 -20.14 -17.16 17.90
C ASN A 6 -20.19 -16.53 16.51
N GLU A 7 -20.41 -15.21 16.40
CA GLU A 7 -20.32 -14.46 15.13
C GLU A 7 -18.92 -14.51 14.50
N LEU A 8 -17.88 -14.61 15.33
CA LEU A 8 -16.50 -14.77 14.89
C LEU A 8 -16.16 -16.22 14.51
N GLY A 9 -17.06 -17.19 14.70
CA GLY A 9 -16.81 -18.61 14.45
C GLY A 9 -15.80 -19.25 15.42
N LEU A 10 -15.57 -18.62 16.57
CA LEU A 10 -14.62 -19.08 17.60
C LEU A 10 -15.27 -20.04 18.61
N ILE A 11 -16.60 -20.02 18.66
CA ILE A 11 -17.41 -20.99 19.40
C ILE A 11 -18.61 -21.38 18.55
N GLU A 12 -19.13 -22.57 18.82
CA GLU A 12 -20.36 -23.10 18.24
C GLU A 12 -21.36 -23.42 19.34
N LYS A 13 -22.63 -23.08 19.12
CA LYS A 13 -23.71 -23.49 20.01
C LYS A 13 -24.29 -24.82 19.55
N LEU A 14 -24.15 -25.85 20.39
CA LEU A 14 -24.77 -27.15 20.17
C LEU A 14 -26.24 -27.08 20.53
N LEU A 15 -27.11 -27.38 19.56
CA LEU A 15 -28.56 -27.43 19.76
C LEU A 15 -28.92 -28.66 20.58
N GLY A 16 -29.38 -28.45 21.82
CA GLY A 16 -29.78 -29.49 22.76
C GLY A 16 -30.40 -28.89 24.02
N LYS A 17 -31.03 -29.73 24.85
CA LYS A 17 -31.52 -29.36 26.18
C LYS A 17 -30.70 -30.12 27.24
N PRO A 18 -29.84 -29.45 28.03
CA PRO A 18 -29.50 -28.02 27.99
C PRO A 18 -28.58 -27.66 26.82
N ALA A 19 -28.58 -26.39 26.41
CA ALA A 19 -27.72 -25.90 25.33
C ALA A 19 -26.25 -25.94 25.76
N LYS A 20 -25.39 -26.49 24.90
CA LYS A 20 -23.95 -26.61 25.16
C LYS A 20 -23.17 -25.73 24.19
N ILE A 21 -21.96 -25.36 24.57
CA ILE A 21 -21.05 -24.55 23.77
C ILE A 21 -19.79 -25.35 23.51
N ARG A 22 -19.32 -25.35 22.27
CA ARG A 22 -18.06 -25.96 21.85
C ARG A 22 -17.12 -24.86 21.40
N ALA A 23 -15.88 -24.89 21.86
CA ALA A 23 -14.85 -24.00 21.33
C ALA A 23 -14.28 -24.56 20.03
N THR A 24 -14.03 -23.68 19.07
CA THR A 24 -13.27 -24.01 17.86
C THR A 24 -11.83 -24.34 18.27
N PRO A 25 -11.20 -25.38 17.72
CA PRO A 25 -9.78 -25.67 17.97
C PRO A 25 -8.91 -24.43 17.70
N VAL A 26 -7.88 -24.25 18.52
CA VAL A 26 -7.07 -23.01 18.52
C VAL A 26 -6.48 -22.70 17.14
N GLU A 27 -5.98 -23.72 16.44
CA GLU A 27 -5.38 -23.57 15.11
C GLU A 27 -6.39 -23.08 14.06
N GLU A 28 -7.61 -23.62 14.08
CA GLU A 28 -8.69 -23.23 13.19
C GLU A 28 -9.21 -21.83 13.54
N ALA A 29 -9.37 -21.54 14.84
CA ALA A 29 -9.73 -20.22 15.33
C ALA A 29 -8.74 -19.12 14.88
N LEU A 30 -7.43 -19.37 15.00
CA LEU A 30 -6.39 -18.45 14.53
C LEU A 30 -6.43 -18.28 13.01
N SER A 31 -6.67 -19.36 12.27
CA SER A 31 -6.80 -19.32 10.81
C SER A 31 -7.98 -18.44 10.36
N ILE A 32 -9.13 -18.55 11.04
CA ILE A 32 -10.31 -17.71 10.79
C ILE A 32 -9.98 -16.23 11.04
N LEU A 33 -9.30 -15.92 12.15
CA LEU A 33 -8.93 -14.54 12.48
C LEU A 33 -7.95 -13.94 11.46
N ILE A 34 -6.93 -14.69 11.05
CA ILE A 34 -5.97 -14.25 10.03
C ILE A 34 -6.67 -13.98 8.69
N LYS A 35 -7.55 -14.89 8.26
CA LYS A 35 -8.32 -14.72 7.02
C LYS A 35 -9.17 -13.45 7.07
N ARG A 36 -9.86 -13.21 8.18
CA ARG A 36 -10.69 -12.03 8.39
C ARG A 36 -9.89 -10.73 8.30
N GLU A 37 -8.73 -10.67 8.95
CA GLU A 37 -7.88 -9.47 8.90
C GLU A 37 -7.34 -9.22 7.48
N LYS A 38 -6.97 -10.28 6.74
CA LYS A 38 -6.61 -10.16 5.31
C LYS A 38 -7.75 -9.60 4.48
N GLU A 39 -8.97 -10.09 4.66
CA GLU A 39 -10.15 -9.56 3.95
C GLU A 39 -10.42 -8.09 4.27
N ILE A 40 -10.28 -7.69 5.54
CA ILE A 40 -10.43 -6.29 5.96
C ILE A 40 -9.36 -5.41 5.30
N ALA A 41 -8.10 -5.84 5.33
CA ALA A 41 -6.99 -5.11 4.70
C ALA A 41 -7.21 -4.96 3.20
N ASN A 42 -7.61 -6.04 2.51
CA ASN A 42 -7.90 -6.02 1.08
C ASN A 42 -9.06 -5.08 0.74
N LYS A 43 -10.14 -5.09 1.53
CA LYS A 43 -11.27 -4.15 1.35
C LYS A 43 -10.82 -2.69 1.50
N LYS A 44 -10.01 -2.40 2.52
CA LYS A 44 -9.44 -1.05 2.73
C LYS A 44 -8.56 -0.62 1.56
N LEU A 45 -7.70 -1.52 1.07
CA LEU A 45 -6.84 -1.27 -0.08
C LEU A 45 -7.65 -0.97 -1.34
N SER A 46 -8.63 -1.82 -1.68
CA SER A 46 -9.48 -1.63 -2.85
C SER A 46 -10.27 -0.32 -2.78
N ALA A 47 -10.78 0.05 -1.60
CA ALA A 47 -11.46 1.32 -1.41
C ALA A 47 -10.51 2.52 -1.60
N LEU A 48 -9.26 2.40 -1.15
CA LEU A 48 -8.25 3.44 -1.34
C LEU A 48 -7.86 3.60 -2.82
N ILE A 49 -7.70 2.50 -3.55
CA ILE A 49 -7.44 2.50 -5.00
C ILE A 49 -8.60 3.19 -5.73
N ALA A 50 -9.84 2.82 -5.44
CA ALA A 50 -11.01 3.43 -6.06
C ALA A 50 -11.09 4.95 -5.80
N LYS A 51 -10.78 5.38 -4.56
CA LYS A 51 -10.70 6.81 -4.22
C LYS A 51 -9.58 7.52 -4.99
N LYS A 52 -8.40 6.90 -5.09
CA LYS A 52 -7.27 7.43 -5.86
C LYS A 52 -7.65 7.60 -7.34
N ASP A 53 -8.28 6.61 -7.95
CA ASP A 53 -8.69 6.69 -9.36
C ASP A 53 -9.78 7.73 -9.60
N ALA A 54 -10.78 7.83 -8.71
CA ALA A 54 -11.80 8.87 -8.74
C ALA A 54 -11.19 10.28 -8.61
N PHE A 55 -10.26 10.46 -7.68
CA PHE A 55 -9.52 11.71 -7.49
C PHE A 55 -8.75 12.09 -8.75
N LEU A 56 -7.96 11.17 -9.32
CA LEU A 56 -7.16 11.44 -10.52
C LEU A 56 -8.04 11.78 -11.74
N LYS A 57 -9.21 11.13 -11.90
CA LYS A 57 -10.18 11.45 -12.95
C LYS A 57 -10.67 12.89 -12.84
N ASN A 58 -10.97 13.34 -11.62
CA ASN A 58 -11.46 14.70 -11.38
C ASN A 58 -10.33 15.74 -11.49
N PHE A 59 -9.13 15.40 -11.03
CA PHE A 59 -7.98 16.30 -11.03
C PHE A 59 -7.44 16.58 -12.44
N LYS A 60 -7.39 15.57 -13.33
CA LYS A 60 -7.02 15.78 -14.74
C LYS A 60 -7.93 16.78 -15.45
N ASN A 61 -9.22 16.81 -15.09
CA ASN A 61 -10.18 17.78 -15.63
C ASN A 61 -9.98 19.20 -15.07
N TYR A 62 -9.26 19.32 -13.94
CA TYR A 62 -8.95 20.59 -13.28
C TYR A 62 -7.63 21.19 -13.80
N GLU A 63 -6.56 20.40 -13.94
CA GLU A 63 -5.28 20.87 -14.52
C GLU A 63 -5.42 21.43 -15.94
N LEU A 64 -6.32 20.84 -16.75
CA LEU A 64 -6.65 21.36 -18.09
C LEU A 64 -7.28 22.77 -18.07
N LYS A 65 -7.80 23.22 -16.92
CA LYS A 65 -8.45 24.53 -16.75
C LYS A 65 -7.55 25.55 -16.03
N SER A 66 -6.63 25.09 -15.18
CA SER A 66 -5.67 25.97 -14.50
C SER A 66 -4.47 26.23 -15.41
N GLY A 67 -4.60 27.23 -16.28
CA GLY A 67 -3.49 27.71 -17.09
C GLY A 67 -2.31 28.15 -16.22
N ILE A 68 -1.16 27.50 -16.46
CA ILE A 68 0.20 28.00 -16.28
C ILE A 68 0.58 28.38 -14.83
N GLU A 69 1.06 27.39 -14.07
CA GLU A 69 2.10 27.67 -13.08
C GLU A 69 3.45 27.76 -13.81
N GLU A 70 4.22 28.81 -13.53
CA GLU A 70 5.61 28.92 -13.96
C GLU A 70 6.35 27.65 -13.55
N LYS A 71 6.98 26.99 -14.53
CA LYS A 71 7.76 25.77 -14.30
C LYS A 71 8.99 26.12 -13.46
N SER A 72 8.83 26.12 -12.14
CA SER A 72 9.97 26.23 -11.23
C SER A 72 10.99 25.15 -11.60
N GLN A 73 12.22 25.58 -11.88
CA GLN A 73 13.31 24.68 -12.25
C GLN A 73 13.85 23.92 -11.02
N PHE A 74 13.48 24.34 -9.81
CA PHE A 74 13.97 23.77 -8.56
C PHE A 74 12.83 23.52 -7.57
N SER A 75 12.95 22.42 -6.84
CA SER A 75 12.05 22.07 -5.73
C SER A 75 12.88 21.57 -4.55
N LEU A 76 12.65 22.12 -3.36
CA LEU A 76 13.26 21.61 -2.14
C LEU A 76 12.42 20.43 -1.61
N ILE A 77 13.06 19.29 -1.36
CA ILE A 77 12.43 18.11 -0.78
C ILE A 77 13.18 17.77 0.51
N THR A 78 12.48 17.84 1.64
CA THR A 78 13.07 17.59 2.96
C THR A 78 12.88 16.15 3.43
N ASP A 79 11.78 15.50 3.01
CA ASP A 79 11.53 14.10 3.36
C ASP A 79 12.33 13.15 2.46
N ARG A 80 13.11 12.27 3.09
CA ARG A 80 13.99 11.32 2.41
C ARG A 80 13.23 10.35 1.50
N ARG A 81 12.03 9.91 1.89
CA ARG A 81 11.21 9.00 1.06
C ARG A 81 10.67 9.72 -0.17
N ALA A 82 10.31 11.00 -0.02
CA ALA A 82 9.93 11.86 -1.14
C ALA A 82 11.10 12.08 -2.11
N VAL A 83 12.34 12.22 -1.63
CA VAL A 83 13.54 12.28 -2.49
C VAL A 83 13.68 11.00 -3.31
N ILE A 84 13.58 9.83 -2.67
CA ILE A 84 13.67 8.53 -3.36
C ILE A 84 12.54 8.39 -4.40
N SER A 85 11.30 8.67 -4.01
CA SER A 85 10.14 8.59 -4.91
C SER A 85 10.29 9.52 -6.13
N LYS A 86 10.77 10.75 -5.92
CA LYS A 86 11.04 11.69 -7.01
C LYS A 86 12.16 11.17 -7.93
N GLY A 87 13.23 10.61 -7.35
CA GLY A 87 14.31 9.97 -8.08
C GLY A 87 13.82 8.84 -8.98
N MET A 88 12.92 7.99 -8.48
CA MET A 88 12.29 6.91 -9.26
C MET A 88 11.51 7.44 -10.46
N VAL A 89 10.73 8.52 -10.26
CA VAL A 89 10.00 9.18 -11.36
C VAL A 89 10.98 9.77 -12.39
N MET A 90 12.11 10.33 -11.96
CA MET A 90 13.14 10.84 -12.86
C MET A 90 13.80 9.72 -13.66
N LEU A 91 14.14 8.59 -13.03
CA LEU A 91 14.69 7.41 -13.71
C LEU A 91 13.73 6.89 -14.78
N LYS A 92 12.46 6.67 -14.42
CA LYS A 92 11.44 6.14 -15.34
C LYS A 92 11.22 7.02 -16.57
N ASN A 93 11.37 8.34 -16.43
CA ASN A 93 11.17 9.30 -17.50
C ASN A 93 12.47 9.69 -18.24
N ALA A 94 13.62 9.14 -17.84
CA ALA A 94 14.89 9.47 -18.45
C ALA A 94 14.95 8.94 -19.88
N LYS A 95 15.28 9.82 -20.84
CA LYS A 95 15.35 9.47 -22.27
C LYS A 95 16.76 9.09 -22.75
N ARG A 96 17.80 9.38 -21.95
CA ARG A 96 19.20 9.25 -22.35
C ARG A 96 20.08 8.70 -21.24
N THR A 97 20.41 9.52 -20.25
CA THR A 97 21.41 9.18 -19.23
C THR A 97 21.02 9.81 -17.91
N VAL A 98 21.22 9.07 -16.82
CA VAL A 98 21.08 9.56 -15.44
C VAL A 98 22.42 9.37 -14.73
N ASN A 99 22.99 10.46 -14.24
CA ASN A 99 24.19 10.43 -13.41
C ASN A 99 23.78 10.65 -11.96
N ILE A 100 24.10 9.69 -11.09
CA ILE A 100 23.76 9.75 -9.66
C ILE A 100 25.05 9.91 -8.87
N ILE A 101 25.17 11.01 -8.14
CA ILE A 101 26.28 11.25 -7.21
C ILE A 101 25.70 11.14 -5.80
N THR A 102 26.17 10.17 -5.04
CA THR A 102 25.65 9.88 -3.70
C THR A 102 26.74 9.29 -2.81
N SER A 103 26.54 9.37 -1.49
CA SER A 103 27.44 8.72 -0.54
C SER A 103 27.19 7.21 -0.51
N LYS A 104 28.18 6.43 -0.09
CA LYS A 104 28.06 4.96 0.03
C LYS A 104 26.88 4.55 0.91
N ASN A 105 26.65 5.25 2.01
CA ASN A 105 25.54 4.94 2.92
C ASN A 105 24.19 5.23 2.26
N ALA A 106 24.07 6.40 1.62
CA ALA A 106 22.85 6.78 0.90
C ALA A 106 22.58 5.85 -0.29
N PHE A 107 23.61 5.33 -0.96
CA PHE A 107 23.48 4.31 -2.00
C PHE A 107 22.90 3.02 -1.44
N ASN A 108 23.47 2.45 -0.38
CA ASN A 108 23.02 1.17 0.18
C ASN A 108 21.57 1.21 0.66
N GLU A 109 21.18 2.27 1.37
CA GLU A 109 19.81 2.43 1.86
C GLU A 109 18.80 2.67 0.74
N SER A 110 19.27 3.19 -0.40
CA SER A 110 18.46 3.44 -1.58
C SER A 110 18.34 2.18 -2.43
N PHE A 111 19.44 1.46 -2.63
CA PHE A 111 19.58 0.35 -3.56
C PHE A 111 18.56 -0.78 -3.31
N THR A 112 18.25 -1.07 -2.05
CA THR A 112 17.18 -2.03 -1.70
C THR A 112 15.79 -1.62 -2.20
N THR A 113 15.55 -0.33 -2.42
CA THR A 113 14.32 0.22 -3.00
C THR A 113 14.41 0.37 -4.52
N TYR A 114 15.61 0.56 -5.08
CA TYR A 114 15.84 0.76 -6.51
C TYR A 114 16.04 -0.53 -7.32
N HIS A 115 16.42 -1.64 -6.68
CA HIS A 115 16.89 -2.86 -7.35
C HIS A 115 15.94 -3.34 -8.46
N GLU A 116 14.65 -3.49 -8.17
CA GLU A 116 13.65 -3.98 -9.12
C GLU A 116 13.51 -3.07 -10.36
N LEU A 117 13.54 -1.75 -10.16
CA LEU A 117 13.33 -0.78 -11.24
C LEU A 117 14.60 -0.58 -12.09
N VAL A 118 15.78 -0.67 -11.47
CA VAL A 118 17.06 -0.61 -12.17
C VAL A 118 17.23 -1.85 -13.05
N GLU A 119 16.85 -3.03 -12.57
CA GLU A 119 16.83 -4.25 -13.39
C GLU A 119 15.86 -4.16 -14.58
N GLU A 120 14.67 -3.58 -14.38
CA GLU A 120 13.67 -3.42 -15.44
C GLU A 120 14.10 -2.40 -16.51
N THR A 121 14.89 -1.38 -16.13
CA THR A 121 15.29 -0.28 -17.03
C THR A 121 16.61 -0.55 -17.77
N ILE A 122 17.43 -1.51 -17.30
CA ILE A 122 18.73 -1.88 -17.92
C ILE A 122 18.58 -3.02 -18.96
N ARG A 123 17.42 -3.69 -19.02
CA ARG A 123 17.09 -4.66 -20.07
C ARG A 123 16.63 -4.00 -21.36
#